data_AF-A0A7V9UT25-F1
#
_entry.id   AF-A0A7V9UT25-F1
#
_cell.length_a   1.000
_cell.length_b   1.000
_cell.length_c   1.000
_cell.angle_alpha   90.00
_cell.angle_beta   90.00
_cell.angle_gamma   90.00
#
_symmetry.space_group_name_H-M   'P 1'
#
loop_
_entity.id
_entity.type
_entity.pdbx_description
1 polymer ?
#
loop_
_entity_poly.entity_id
_entity_poly.type
_entity_poly.pdbx_seq_one_letter_code
_entity_poly.pdbx_strand_id
1 'polypeptide(L)'
;MKFKLLFLFVVAFSLNAYAQSPDKILKLAEKSLGGAKNLRAVKSWRKSGTIVRLNDNAEGKFAEHASQPNFYNINYDLAGFEYEKGYNGKSGWVRDSRQGLRTLTGGESRDYQTEAFYRNALWLDYKKEKAKISSGGQASLNGKKANIVILTTAKGVSVKLFFDSTTNFLVREEFPAGENLKVFDYDDYRTIGNVKLPFLIKIKEGENLYEIKLDETKINPQIAKTEYDFPVISNEPLPDIPQLLRQLQSNGDKVENILDTYSYNQKIIKRELGKDGILRETESEINQLSFYKGSRISRLVEKNNKPLTAKEQEDEDREVQKRVAEIEKIIAKREAKNAGQAGKGAPEENNARVSIAELLRASLLINPRRERFSGREVIVFDFEPNPNFDYKNAKSFLKFFGKMAGVMWIDEKDKQVARIEAVLVDSFKVGGGVLAKLKKGASFTLEQERVNDEIWLPSVADINLSVRVLLVKGIDLNQVVKSYNYRKFNTEVKDAKVNEVENP
;
A
#
# COMPACT_ATOMS: atom_id res chain seq x y z
N MET A 1 -40.17 48.64 -45.76
CA MET A 1 -39.14 49.24 -44.88
C MET A 1 -38.88 48.30 -43.72
N LYS A 2 -37.71 47.66 -43.68
CA LYS A 2 -37.34 46.67 -42.64
C LYS A 2 -36.56 47.38 -41.52
N PHE A 3 -37.13 47.39 -40.30
CA PHE A 3 -36.44 47.79 -39.08
C PHE A 3 -35.37 46.75 -38.71
N LYS A 4 -34.15 47.21 -38.41
CA LYS A 4 -33.13 46.40 -37.71
C LYS A 4 -32.91 47.01 -36.32
N LEU A 5 -33.28 46.25 -35.31
CA LEU A 5 -33.07 46.52 -33.89
C LEU A 5 -31.62 46.14 -33.53
N LEU A 6 -30.86 47.07 -32.97
CA LEU A 6 -29.49 46.87 -32.52
C LEU A 6 -29.51 46.37 -31.07
N PHE A 7 -29.17 45.10 -30.85
CA PHE A 7 -28.95 44.54 -29.51
C PHE A 7 -27.49 44.79 -29.08
N LEU A 8 -27.30 45.61 -28.06
CA LEU A 8 -26.01 45.84 -27.42
C LEU A 8 -25.75 44.70 -26.40
N PHE A 9 -24.84 43.79 -26.72
CA PHE A 9 -24.39 42.76 -25.77
C PHE A 9 -23.34 43.36 -24.83
N VAL A 10 -23.72 43.60 -23.57
CA VAL A 10 -22.76 43.91 -22.51
C VAL A 10 -22.18 42.58 -22.03
N VAL A 11 -20.95 42.28 -22.45
CA VAL A 11 -20.17 41.15 -21.92
C VAL A 11 -19.60 41.57 -20.57
N ALA A 12 -20.20 41.09 -19.49
CA ALA A 12 -19.61 41.17 -18.16
C ALA A 12 -18.43 40.18 -18.09
N PHE A 13 -17.20 40.71 -18.17
CA PHE A 13 -16.00 39.95 -17.82
C PHE A 13 -15.96 39.76 -16.31
N SER A 14 -16.38 38.59 -15.83
CA SER A 14 -15.98 38.12 -14.50
C SER A 14 -14.48 37.84 -14.55
N LEU A 15 -13.70 38.71 -13.90
CA LEU A 15 -12.28 38.48 -13.61
C LEU A 15 -12.18 37.26 -12.69
N ASN A 16 -12.11 36.06 -13.28
CA ASN A 16 -11.60 34.89 -12.58
C ASN A 16 -10.13 35.19 -12.24
N ALA A 17 -9.88 35.58 -11.00
CA ALA A 17 -8.52 35.61 -10.46
C ALA A 17 -7.91 34.22 -10.71
N TYR A 18 -6.92 34.15 -11.60
CA TYR A 18 -6.22 32.90 -11.89
C TYR A 18 -5.63 32.38 -10.58
N ALA A 19 -6.20 31.30 -10.04
CA ALA A 19 -5.65 30.61 -8.90
C ALA A 19 -4.17 30.30 -9.19
N GLN A 20 -3.28 30.64 -8.27
CA GLN A 20 -1.85 30.37 -8.45
C GLN A 20 -1.64 28.88 -8.71
N SER A 21 -0.72 28.54 -9.62
CA SER A 21 -0.42 27.14 -9.88
C SER A 21 0.14 26.46 -8.62
N PRO A 22 -0.21 25.19 -8.36
CA PRO A 22 0.29 24.44 -7.20
C PRO A 22 1.82 24.46 -7.08
N ASP A 23 2.55 24.28 -8.18
CA ASP A 23 4.02 24.36 -8.18
C ASP A 23 4.54 25.74 -7.74
N LYS A 24 3.83 26.83 -8.05
CA LYS A 24 4.23 28.18 -7.63
C LYS A 24 4.04 28.35 -6.12
N ILE A 25 2.92 27.87 -5.58
CA ILE A 25 2.64 27.91 -4.14
C ILE A 25 3.72 27.14 -3.37
N LEU A 26 4.03 25.91 -3.79
CA LEU A 26 5.07 25.08 -3.16
C LEU A 26 6.46 25.73 -3.20
N LYS A 27 6.84 26.37 -4.33
CA LYS A 27 8.12 27.10 -4.44
C LYS A 27 8.19 28.32 -3.52
N LEU A 28 7.09 29.06 -3.35
CA LEU A 28 7.03 30.18 -2.41
C LEU A 28 7.13 29.71 -0.96
N ALA A 29 6.45 28.60 -0.62
CA ALA A 29 6.56 27.98 0.68
C ALA A 29 8.00 27.49 0.95
N GLU A 30 8.61 26.80 -0.01
CA GLU A 30 10.02 26.38 0.08
C GLU A 30 10.94 27.56 0.35
N LYS A 31 10.80 28.66 -0.39
CA LYS A 31 11.59 29.89 -0.17
C LYS A 31 11.40 30.44 1.24
N SER A 32 10.16 30.48 1.72
CA SER A 32 9.81 31.09 3.02
C SER A 32 10.26 30.22 4.20
N LEU A 33 10.31 28.91 4.03
CA LEU A 33 10.75 27.95 5.05
C LEU A 33 12.27 27.73 5.12
N GLY A 34 13.07 28.51 4.38
CA GLY A 34 14.55 28.43 4.40
C GLY A 34 15.19 27.91 3.11
N GLY A 35 14.39 27.63 2.07
CA GLY A 35 14.85 27.22 0.75
C GLY A 35 14.94 25.70 0.57
N ALA A 36 14.62 25.23 -0.65
CA ALA A 36 14.53 23.80 -0.99
C ALA A 36 15.82 23.01 -0.73
N LYS A 37 16.99 23.66 -0.83
CA LYS A 37 18.30 23.04 -0.52
C LYS A 37 18.41 22.72 0.97
N ASN A 38 18.07 23.68 1.84
CA ASN A 38 18.15 23.52 3.28
C ASN A 38 17.10 22.54 3.80
N LEU A 39 15.87 22.60 3.26
CA LEU A 39 14.83 21.63 3.58
C LEU A 39 15.25 20.19 3.22
N ARG A 40 15.86 19.95 2.05
CA ARG A 40 16.37 18.61 1.68
C ARG A 40 17.59 18.15 2.48
N ALA A 41 18.30 19.08 3.14
CA ALA A 41 19.44 18.78 4.00
C ALA A 41 19.00 18.29 5.40
N VAL A 42 17.73 18.44 5.76
CA VAL A 42 17.13 17.76 6.92
C VAL A 42 16.95 16.29 6.58
N LYS A 43 17.75 15.43 7.23
CA LYS A 43 17.78 13.98 7.07
C LYS A 43 17.17 13.24 8.24
N SER A 44 17.20 13.84 9.42
CA SER A 44 16.47 13.39 10.59
C SER A 44 16.08 14.61 11.42
N TRP A 45 15.10 14.43 12.30
CA TRP A 45 14.72 15.43 13.28
C TRP A 45 14.10 14.77 14.50
N ARG A 46 14.21 15.44 15.66
CA ARG A 46 13.54 15.06 16.91
C ARG A 46 12.94 16.30 17.54
N LYS A 47 11.69 16.21 17.99
CA LYS A 47 10.99 17.28 18.70
C LYS A 47 10.44 16.73 20.00
N SER A 48 10.40 17.59 21.01
CA SER A 48 9.81 17.27 22.31
C SER A 48 9.12 18.50 22.87
N GLY A 49 8.12 18.27 23.71
CA GLY A 49 7.37 19.36 24.33
C GLY A 49 6.28 18.87 25.27
N THR A 50 5.27 19.72 25.42
CA THR A 50 4.06 19.46 26.18
C THR A 50 2.88 19.26 25.24
N ILE A 51 1.96 18.39 25.62
CA ILE A 51 0.69 18.17 24.93
C ILE A 51 -0.45 18.31 25.93
N VAL A 52 -1.52 18.98 25.52
CA VAL A 52 -2.76 19.15 26.28
C VAL A 52 -3.93 18.69 25.42
N ARG A 53 -4.76 17.77 25.93
CA ARG A 53 -6.06 17.45 25.33
C ARG A 53 -7.07 18.49 25.79
N LEU A 54 -7.52 19.34 24.88
CA LEU A 54 -8.36 20.51 25.19
C LEU A 54 -9.79 20.15 25.62
N ASN A 55 -10.24 18.92 25.37
CA ASN A 55 -11.55 18.44 25.79
C ASN A 55 -11.69 18.36 27.31
N ASP A 56 -10.63 17.98 28.02
CA ASP A 56 -10.62 17.73 29.47
C ASP A 56 -9.40 18.34 30.19
N ASN A 57 -8.56 19.08 29.47
CA ASN A 57 -7.30 19.66 29.94
C ASN A 57 -6.29 18.63 30.49
N ALA A 58 -6.38 17.36 30.08
CA ALA A 58 -5.34 16.39 30.39
C ALA A 58 -4.02 16.83 29.74
N GLU A 59 -2.94 16.89 30.52
CA GLU A 59 -1.61 17.31 30.06
C GLU A 59 -0.61 16.15 30.17
N GLY A 60 0.41 16.17 29.32
CA GLY A 60 1.61 15.40 29.54
C GLY A 60 2.72 15.70 28.56
N LYS A 61 3.61 14.72 28.37
CA LYS A 61 4.81 14.89 27.54
C LYS A 61 4.57 14.41 26.12
N PHE A 62 5.18 15.12 25.19
CA PHE A 62 5.11 14.84 23.77
C PHE A 62 6.51 14.63 23.21
N ALA A 63 6.67 13.62 22.35
CA ALA A 63 7.85 13.47 21.53
C ALA A 63 7.47 12.96 20.14
N GLU A 64 8.20 13.45 19.14
CA GLU A 64 8.15 12.90 17.79
C GLU A 64 9.51 12.96 17.13
N HIS A 65 9.78 12.02 16.24
CA HIS A 65 11.03 12.00 15.50
C HIS A 65 10.90 11.26 14.18
N ALA A 66 11.75 11.64 13.23
CA ALA A 66 11.79 11.03 11.90
C ALA A 66 13.22 10.92 11.38
N SER A 67 13.45 9.90 10.55
CA SER A 67 14.73 9.67 9.86
C SER A 67 14.48 9.18 8.43
N GLN A 68 15.18 9.78 7.46
CA GLN A 68 15.04 9.40 6.06
C GLN A 68 15.40 7.91 5.85
N PRO A 69 14.73 7.22 4.91
CA PRO A 69 13.80 7.79 3.93
C PRO A 69 12.35 7.96 4.43
N ASN A 70 11.93 7.21 5.45
CA ASN A 70 10.53 7.13 5.84
C ASN A 70 10.31 6.64 7.28
N PHE A 71 11.33 6.62 8.14
CA PHE A 71 11.14 6.25 9.54
C PHE A 71 10.43 7.39 10.28
N TYR A 72 9.40 7.07 11.04
CA TYR A 72 8.64 8.07 11.80
C TYR A 72 8.09 7.45 13.08
N ASN A 73 8.15 8.18 14.18
CA ASN A 73 7.52 7.81 15.45
C ASN A 73 6.96 9.09 16.12
N ILE A 74 5.79 8.93 16.74
CA ILE A 74 5.12 9.93 17.54
C ILE A 74 4.62 9.24 18.82
N ASN A 75 4.90 9.83 19.97
CA ASN A 75 4.44 9.33 21.25
C ASN A 75 4.06 10.46 22.19
N TYR A 76 3.10 10.14 23.06
CA TYR A 76 2.72 10.98 24.18
C TYR A 76 2.07 10.15 25.28
N ASP A 77 2.15 10.67 26.50
CA ASP A 77 1.38 10.20 27.65
C ASP A 77 0.49 11.37 28.08
N LEU A 78 -0.82 11.12 28.18
CA LEU A 78 -1.79 12.07 28.70
C LEU A 78 -2.45 11.49 29.96
N ALA A 79 -2.00 11.92 31.13
CA ALA A 79 -2.53 11.46 32.41
C ALA A 79 -2.60 9.92 32.56
N GLY A 80 -1.55 9.22 32.13
CA GLY A 80 -1.43 7.75 32.16
C GLY A 80 -2.01 7.05 30.94
N PHE A 81 -2.60 7.78 29.99
CA PHE A 81 -3.01 7.25 28.70
C PHE A 81 -1.85 7.34 27.71
N GLU A 82 -1.03 6.29 27.69
CA GLU A 82 0.05 6.15 26.71
C GLU A 82 -0.50 5.98 25.29
N TYR A 83 0.10 6.70 24.35
CA TYR A 83 -0.07 6.54 22.93
C TYR A 83 1.29 6.57 22.24
N GLU A 84 1.50 5.61 21.34
CA GLU A 84 2.68 5.60 20.49
C GLU A 84 2.31 5.03 19.13
N LYS A 85 2.80 5.65 18.07
CA LYS A 85 2.63 5.18 16.70
C LYS A 85 3.95 5.31 15.97
N GLY A 86 4.34 4.26 15.25
CA GLY A 86 5.64 4.17 14.60
C GLY A 86 5.57 3.49 13.23
N TYR A 87 6.46 3.89 12.33
CA TYR A 87 6.67 3.25 11.04
C TYR A 87 8.17 3.06 10.82
N ASN A 88 8.59 1.80 10.66
CA ASN A 88 10.00 1.40 10.63
C ASN A 88 10.57 1.20 9.22
N GLY A 89 9.88 1.72 8.21
CA GLY A 89 10.23 1.49 6.81
C GLY A 89 9.54 0.28 6.18
N LYS A 90 9.08 -0.69 6.98
CA LYS A 90 8.44 -1.93 6.51
C LYS A 90 6.98 -2.05 6.93
N SER A 91 6.70 -1.84 8.21
CA SER A 91 5.37 -1.86 8.80
C SER A 91 5.11 -0.61 9.64
N GLY A 92 3.84 -0.24 9.73
CA GLY A 92 3.35 0.72 10.70
C GLY A 92 2.74 -0.01 11.88
N TRP A 93 2.83 0.55 13.08
CA TRP A 93 2.27 -0.02 14.30
C TRP A 93 1.76 1.08 15.21
N VAL A 94 0.86 0.72 16.11
CA VAL A 94 0.32 1.61 17.13
C VAL A 94 0.21 0.86 18.44
N ARG A 95 0.46 1.58 19.53
CA ARG A 95 0.24 1.17 20.91
C ARG A 95 -0.64 2.21 21.56
N ASP A 96 -1.82 1.78 22.01
CA ASP A 96 -2.72 2.61 22.78
C ASP A 96 -3.38 1.80 23.90
N SER A 97 -3.82 2.49 24.95
CA SER A 97 -4.45 1.88 26.13
C SER A 97 -5.77 1.13 25.84
N ARG A 98 -6.42 1.33 24.69
CA ARG A 98 -7.72 0.72 24.35
C ARG A 98 -7.56 -0.57 23.55
N GLN A 99 -6.70 -0.55 22.53
CA GLN A 99 -6.50 -1.66 21.59
C GLN A 99 -5.18 -2.40 21.80
N GLY A 100 -4.31 -1.90 22.67
CA GLY A 100 -2.99 -2.45 22.92
C GLY A 100 -2.03 -2.17 21.76
N LEU A 101 -0.96 -2.96 21.70
CA LEU A 101 0.05 -2.88 20.65
C LEU A 101 -0.34 -3.77 19.47
N ARG A 102 -0.34 -3.22 18.26
CA ARG A 102 -0.69 -3.94 17.03
C ARG A 102 -0.03 -3.35 15.78
N THR A 103 0.15 -4.17 14.76
CA THR A 103 0.54 -3.71 13.43
C THR A 103 -0.67 -3.08 12.72
N LEU A 104 -0.46 -1.93 12.08
CA LEU A 104 -1.46 -1.27 11.22
C LEU A 104 -1.65 -2.09 9.94
N THR A 105 -2.89 -2.21 9.48
CA THR A 105 -3.24 -2.90 8.23
C THR A 105 -4.19 -2.07 7.38
N GLY A 106 -4.41 -2.46 6.13
CA GLY A 106 -5.42 -1.86 5.26
C GLY A 106 -5.24 -0.35 5.06
N GLY A 107 -6.33 0.41 5.19
CA GLY A 107 -6.33 1.87 5.06
C GLY A 107 -5.42 2.56 6.06
N GLU A 108 -5.45 2.15 7.33
CA GLU A 108 -4.61 2.73 8.39
C GLU A 108 -3.10 2.60 8.07
N SER A 109 -2.67 1.43 7.59
CA SER A 109 -1.28 1.19 7.16
C SER A 109 -0.89 2.13 6.02
N ARG A 110 -1.71 2.18 4.97
CA ARG A 110 -1.46 2.97 3.76
C ARG A 110 -1.39 4.47 4.06
N ASP A 111 -2.29 4.96 4.89
CA ASP A 111 -2.38 6.37 5.24
C ASP A 111 -1.19 6.78 6.13
N TYR A 112 -0.84 5.96 7.13
CA TYR A 112 0.30 6.25 8.00
C TYR A 112 1.65 6.09 7.30
N GLN A 113 1.79 5.15 6.36
CA GLN A 113 2.96 5.09 5.47
C GLN A 113 3.13 6.39 4.66
N THR A 114 2.01 6.98 4.21
CA THR A 114 2.01 8.27 3.50
C THR A 114 2.45 9.41 4.41
N GLU A 115 1.93 9.45 5.65
CA GLU A 115 2.36 10.41 6.65
C GLU A 115 3.85 10.26 6.96
N ALA A 116 4.34 9.05 7.24
CA ALA A 116 5.74 8.79 7.55
C ALA A 116 6.68 9.26 6.42
N PHE A 117 6.31 9.01 5.15
CA PHE A 117 7.06 9.54 4.02
C PHE A 117 7.02 11.08 3.97
N TYR A 118 5.84 11.67 4.14
CA TYR A 118 5.67 13.12 4.13
C TYR A 118 6.46 13.81 5.25
N ARG A 119 6.46 13.27 6.47
CA ARG A 119 7.22 13.78 7.62
C ARG A 119 8.73 13.79 7.39
N ASN A 120 9.23 12.97 6.45
CA ASN A 120 10.63 12.86 6.09
C ASN A 120 11.07 13.72 4.89
N ALA A 121 10.15 14.02 3.96
CA ALA A 121 10.48 14.67 2.69
C ALA A 121 9.61 15.89 2.35
N LEU A 122 8.57 16.17 3.14
CA LEU A 122 7.48 17.08 2.80
C LEU A 122 6.96 16.76 1.39
N TRP A 123 6.64 17.80 0.61
CA TRP A 123 6.32 17.66 -0.81
C TRP A 123 7.55 17.61 -1.73
N LEU A 124 8.78 17.73 -1.21
CA LEU A 124 9.97 18.06 -2.02
C LEU A 124 10.31 16.99 -3.07
N ASP A 125 9.96 15.75 -2.80
CA ASP A 125 10.26 14.60 -3.65
C ASP A 125 9.00 13.96 -4.28
N TYR A 126 7.87 14.69 -4.31
CA TYR A 126 6.59 14.18 -4.81
C TYR A 126 6.68 13.54 -6.22
N LYS A 127 7.47 14.15 -7.13
CA LYS A 127 7.66 13.62 -8.49
C LYS A 127 8.45 12.30 -8.50
N LYS A 128 9.41 12.13 -7.59
CA LYS A 128 10.20 10.90 -7.47
C LYS A 128 9.31 9.74 -7.00
N GLU A 129 8.39 10.05 -6.09
CA GLU A 129 7.39 9.10 -5.56
C GLU A 129 6.14 8.97 -6.44
N LYS A 130 6.13 9.60 -7.62
CA LYS A 130 5.02 9.54 -8.58
C LYS A 130 3.68 10.04 -8.00
N ALA A 131 3.76 10.88 -6.97
CA ALA A 131 2.62 11.63 -6.50
C ALA A 131 2.27 12.75 -7.50
N LYS A 132 1.03 13.24 -7.44
CA LYS A 132 0.56 14.41 -8.18
C LYS A 132 0.20 15.53 -7.24
N ILE A 133 0.32 16.76 -7.72
CA ILE A 133 -0.20 17.93 -7.03
C ILE A 133 -1.32 18.55 -7.87
N SER A 134 -2.36 19.01 -7.19
CA SER A 134 -3.46 19.76 -7.80
C SER A 134 -3.87 20.92 -6.90
N SER A 135 -4.63 21.88 -7.47
CA SER A 135 -5.14 23.01 -6.71
C SER A 135 -6.37 22.60 -5.93
N GLY A 136 -6.40 22.92 -4.63
CA GLY A 136 -7.60 22.85 -3.81
C GLY A 136 -8.35 24.18 -3.71
N GLY A 137 -7.93 25.21 -4.46
CA GLY A 137 -8.49 26.55 -4.38
C GLY A 137 -7.94 27.37 -3.20
N GLN A 138 -8.80 28.15 -2.56
CA GLN A 138 -8.47 28.97 -1.40
C GLN A 138 -9.50 28.74 -0.28
N ALA A 139 -9.06 28.83 0.97
CA ALA A 139 -9.93 28.84 2.13
C ALA A 139 -9.61 30.03 3.04
N SER A 140 -10.57 30.40 3.88
CA SER A 140 -10.34 31.32 5.01
C SER A 140 -10.16 30.48 6.28
N LEU A 141 -8.99 30.58 6.90
CA LEU A 141 -8.66 29.94 8.17
C LEU A 141 -8.50 31.05 9.22
N ASN A 142 -9.42 31.10 10.20
CA ASN A 142 -9.41 32.13 11.25
C ASN A 142 -9.29 33.57 10.70
N GLY A 143 -9.99 33.87 9.60
CA GLY A 143 -9.96 35.17 8.92
C GLY A 143 -8.74 35.42 8.01
N LYS A 144 -7.75 34.52 7.99
CA LYS A 144 -6.59 34.58 7.08
C LYS A 144 -6.85 33.73 5.84
N LYS A 145 -6.54 34.27 4.66
CA LYS A 145 -6.64 33.51 3.40
C LYS A 145 -5.48 32.52 3.26
N ALA A 146 -5.78 31.28 2.91
CA ALA A 146 -4.80 30.24 2.62
C ALA A 146 -5.03 29.64 1.22
N ASN A 147 -3.95 29.43 0.48
CA ASN A 147 -3.94 28.70 -0.78
C ASN A 147 -3.81 27.19 -0.51
N ILE A 148 -4.57 26.37 -1.23
CA ILE A 148 -4.63 24.92 -0.98
C ILE A 148 -3.91 24.17 -2.10
N VAL A 149 -2.99 23.29 -1.73
CA VAL A 149 -2.39 22.29 -2.61
C VAL A 149 -2.80 20.91 -2.12
N ILE A 150 -3.32 20.08 -3.02
CA ILE A 150 -3.63 18.67 -2.74
C ILE A 150 -2.47 17.84 -3.30
N LEU A 151 -1.82 17.06 -2.44
CA LEU A 151 -0.78 16.11 -2.80
C LEU A 151 -1.37 14.69 -2.76
N THR A 152 -1.49 14.04 -3.91
CA THR A 152 -2.01 12.67 -4.00
C THR A 152 -0.93 11.67 -4.35
N THR A 153 -0.72 10.66 -3.52
CA THR A 153 0.26 9.60 -3.77
C THR A 153 -0.15 8.71 -4.95
N ALA A 154 0.78 7.92 -5.48
CA ALA A 154 0.48 6.93 -6.52
C ALA A 154 -0.56 5.89 -6.06
N LYS A 155 -0.70 5.69 -4.74
CA LYS A 155 -1.69 4.81 -4.10
C LYS A 155 -3.05 5.48 -3.88
N GLY A 156 -3.22 6.74 -4.27
CA GLY A 156 -4.47 7.49 -4.14
C GLY A 156 -4.71 8.14 -2.78
N VAL A 157 -3.71 8.19 -1.90
CA VAL A 157 -3.83 8.90 -0.61
C VAL A 157 -3.61 10.39 -0.84
N SER A 158 -4.60 11.22 -0.46
CA SER A 158 -4.59 12.67 -0.68
C SER A 158 -4.31 13.42 0.62
N VAL A 159 -3.23 14.20 0.65
CA VAL A 159 -2.89 15.12 1.74
C VAL A 159 -3.21 16.54 1.30
N LYS A 160 -4.01 17.27 2.07
CA LYS A 160 -4.28 18.69 1.75
C LYS A 160 -3.35 19.59 2.54
N LEU A 161 -2.73 20.54 1.86
CA LEU A 161 -1.75 21.48 2.39
C LEU A 161 -2.27 22.90 2.22
N PHE A 162 -2.35 23.65 3.32
CA PHE A 162 -2.88 25.02 3.34
C PHE A 162 -1.74 25.98 3.63
N PHE A 163 -1.45 26.87 2.68
CA PHE A 163 -0.39 27.85 2.77
C PHE A 163 -0.96 29.25 2.97
N ASP A 164 -0.60 29.93 4.06
CA ASP A 164 -1.01 31.30 4.31
C ASP A 164 -0.61 32.21 3.14
N SER A 165 -1.55 32.98 2.60
CA SER A 165 -1.35 33.71 1.35
C SER A 165 -0.40 34.91 1.46
N THR A 166 -0.07 35.34 2.68
CA THR A 166 0.84 36.48 2.94
C THR A 166 2.25 35.98 3.21
N THR A 167 2.39 35.04 4.14
CA THR A 167 3.69 34.52 4.62
C THR A 167 4.18 33.33 3.80
N ASN A 168 3.29 32.62 3.11
CA ASN A 168 3.53 31.33 2.44
C ASN A 168 3.92 30.18 3.39
N PHE A 169 3.75 30.35 4.71
CA PHE A 169 3.91 29.25 5.65
C PHE A 169 2.79 28.24 5.52
N LEU A 170 3.12 26.96 5.74
CA LEU A 170 2.16 25.89 5.81
C LEU A 170 1.40 25.98 7.14
N VAL A 171 0.18 26.49 7.13
CA VAL A 171 -0.57 26.74 8.36
C VAL A 171 -1.52 25.60 8.72
N ARG A 172 -1.85 24.73 7.77
CA ARG A 172 -2.64 23.52 8.02
C ARG A 172 -2.28 22.36 7.10
N GLU A 173 -2.36 21.16 7.64
CA GLU A 173 -2.34 19.90 6.91
C GLU A 173 -3.57 19.06 7.25
N GLU A 174 -4.10 18.32 6.27
CA GLU A 174 -5.14 17.32 6.48
C GLU A 174 -4.68 15.97 5.93
N PHE A 175 -4.59 14.98 6.81
CA PHE A 175 -4.26 13.59 6.49
C PHE A 175 -5.50 12.70 6.65
N PRO A 176 -5.73 11.75 5.73
CA PRO A 176 -6.62 10.64 6.02
C PRO A 176 -6.03 9.80 7.16
N ALA A 177 -6.89 9.25 8.01
CA ALA A 177 -6.54 8.38 9.12
C ALA A 177 -7.61 7.28 9.24
N GLY A 178 -7.56 6.31 8.31
CA GLY A 178 -8.61 5.30 8.19
C GLY A 178 -9.91 5.94 7.70
N GLU A 179 -10.99 5.82 8.47
CA GLU A 179 -12.28 6.47 8.16
C GLU A 179 -12.35 7.92 8.66
N ASN A 180 -11.36 8.35 9.44
CA ASN A 180 -11.30 9.69 10.02
C ASN A 180 -10.36 10.62 9.24
N LEU A 181 -10.43 11.90 9.57
CA LEU A 181 -9.48 12.92 9.14
C LEU A 181 -8.66 13.40 10.33
N LYS A 182 -7.35 13.49 10.16
CA LYS A 182 -6.44 14.12 11.10
C LYS A 182 -6.02 15.49 10.56
N VAL A 183 -6.35 16.54 11.30
CA VAL A 183 -6.06 17.93 10.93
C VAL A 183 -4.97 18.47 11.85
N PHE A 184 -3.93 19.04 11.26
CA PHE A 184 -2.85 19.72 11.97
C PHE A 184 -2.92 21.21 11.63
N ASP A 185 -3.01 22.07 12.63
CA ASP A 185 -2.86 23.52 12.51
C ASP A 185 -1.52 23.94 13.10
N TYR A 186 -0.80 24.82 12.41
CA TYR A 186 0.55 25.24 12.75
C TYR A 186 0.65 26.73 13.03
N ASP A 187 1.36 27.09 14.08
CA ASP A 187 1.71 28.47 14.42
C ASP A 187 3.09 28.53 15.10
N ASP A 188 3.51 29.75 15.48
CA ASP A 188 4.78 30.02 16.16
C ASP A 188 5.98 29.48 15.37
N TYR A 189 6.12 29.96 14.13
CA TYR A 189 7.23 29.57 13.27
C TYR A 189 8.55 30.18 13.74
N ARG A 190 9.49 29.32 14.16
CA ARG A 190 10.82 29.72 14.62
C ARG A 190 11.89 29.23 13.66
N THR A 191 13.00 29.97 13.59
CA THR A 191 14.18 29.57 12.80
C THR A 191 15.01 28.57 13.63
N ILE A 192 15.26 27.39 13.08
CA ILE A 192 16.15 26.37 13.66
C ILE A 192 17.21 26.02 12.60
N GLY A 193 18.45 26.42 12.85
CA GLY A 193 19.49 26.39 11.82
C GLY A 193 19.10 27.24 10.61
N ASN A 194 18.97 26.61 9.44
CA ASN A 194 18.64 27.28 8.17
C ASN A 194 17.19 27.04 7.70
N VAL A 195 16.33 26.50 8.55
CA VAL A 195 14.92 26.22 8.22
C VAL A 195 13.99 26.86 9.23
N LYS A 196 12.73 27.08 8.84
CA LYS A 196 11.66 27.52 9.75
C LYS A 196 10.71 26.37 10.05
N LEU A 197 10.37 26.18 11.33
CA LEU A 197 9.51 25.10 11.81
C LEU A 197 8.49 25.64 12.81
N PRO A 198 7.27 25.08 12.86
CA PRO A 198 6.25 25.50 13.83
C PRO A 198 6.57 24.96 15.22
N PHE A 199 6.33 25.77 16.25
CA PHE A 199 6.48 25.41 17.66
C PHE A 199 5.14 25.27 18.40
N LEU A 200 4.04 25.67 17.77
CA LEU A 200 2.68 25.42 18.23
C LEU A 200 1.95 24.55 17.19
N ILE A 201 1.42 23.42 17.63
CA ILE A 201 0.69 22.48 16.79
C ILE A 201 -0.64 22.19 17.44
N LYS A 202 -1.75 22.34 16.72
CA LYS A 202 -3.06 21.85 17.16
C LYS A 202 -3.48 20.67 16.31
N ILE A 203 -3.88 19.57 16.94
CA ILE A 203 -4.30 18.35 16.25
C ILE A 203 -5.78 18.11 16.53
N LYS A 204 -6.58 17.97 15.48
CA LYS A 204 -7.96 17.46 15.57
C LYS A 204 -8.02 16.06 14.97
N GLU A 205 -8.47 15.09 15.75
CA GLU A 205 -8.65 13.70 15.32
C GLU A 205 -9.90 13.10 15.99
N GLY A 206 -10.93 12.85 15.20
CA GLY A 206 -12.27 12.55 15.71
C GLY A 206 -12.82 13.70 16.55
N GLU A 207 -13.25 13.39 17.78
CA GLU A 207 -13.75 14.38 18.75
C GLU A 207 -12.63 15.03 19.57
N ASN A 208 -11.41 14.50 19.53
CA ASN A 208 -10.31 14.99 20.33
C ASN A 208 -9.62 16.19 19.67
N LEU A 209 -9.34 17.19 20.48
CA LEU A 209 -8.53 18.34 20.12
C LEU A 209 -7.32 18.40 21.05
N TYR A 210 -6.12 18.45 20.47
CA TYR A 210 -4.86 18.54 21.20
C TYR A 210 -4.16 19.86 20.86
N GLU A 211 -3.50 20.46 21.85
CA GLU A 211 -2.53 21.53 21.67
C GLU A 211 -1.16 21.03 22.10
N ILE A 212 -0.16 21.17 21.23
CA ILE A 212 1.23 20.78 21.49
C ILE A 212 2.08 22.03 21.42
N LYS A 213 2.86 22.28 22.47
CA LYS A 213 3.90 23.32 22.52
C LYS A 213 5.25 22.64 22.56
N LEU A 214 6.06 22.88 21.54
CA LEU A 214 7.40 22.32 21.45
C LEU A 214 8.36 23.13 22.33
N ASP A 215 9.12 22.42 23.15
CA ASP A 215 10.21 22.99 23.94
C ASP A 215 11.52 22.94 23.15
N GLU A 216 11.73 21.85 22.41
CA GLU A 216 12.97 21.58 21.68
C GLU A 216 12.70 21.01 20.28
N THR A 217 13.54 21.39 19.33
CA THR A 217 13.64 20.75 18.01
C THR A 217 15.10 20.60 17.63
N LYS A 218 15.53 19.36 17.39
CA LYS A 218 16.87 19.00 16.92
C LYS A 218 16.81 18.58 15.47
N ILE A 219 17.69 19.14 14.65
CA ILE A 219 17.86 18.80 13.23
C ILE A 219 19.11 17.96 13.05
N ASN A 220 18.97 16.90 12.25
CA ASN A 220 19.98 15.89 11.98
C ASN A 220 20.59 15.20 13.21
N PRO A 221 19.83 14.88 14.28
CA PRO A 221 20.36 14.06 15.36
C PRO A 221 20.62 12.62 14.86
N GLN A 222 21.56 11.93 15.50
CA GLN A 222 21.69 10.48 15.35
C GLN A 222 20.53 9.82 16.11
N ILE A 223 19.76 8.98 15.41
CA ILE A 223 18.62 8.25 15.96
C ILE A 223 18.80 6.79 15.57
N ALA A 224 18.73 5.89 16.55
CA ALA A 224 18.87 4.47 16.27
C ALA A 224 17.64 3.95 15.51
N LYS A 225 17.84 3.10 14.50
CA LYS A 225 16.71 2.52 13.75
C LYS A 225 15.76 1.71 14.63
N THR A 226 16.28 1.13 15.70
CA THR A 226 15.52 0.35 16.68
C THR A 226 14.50 1.18 17.46
N GLU A 227 14.62 2.51 17.49
CA GLU A 227 13.60 3.38 18.11
C GLU A 227 12.28 3.41 17.31
N TYR A 228 12.29 2.93 16.05
CA TYR A 228 11.10 2.85 15.21
C TYR A 228 10.51 1.44 15.14
N ASP A 229 11.23 0.44 15.63
CA ASP A 229 10.82 -0.96 15.51
C ASP A 229 9.58 -1.24 16.36
N PHE A 230 8.88 -2.32 16.01
CA PHE A 230 7.74 -2.79 16.78
C PHE A 230 8.19 -3.08 18.23
N PRO A 231 7.57 -2.47 19.26
CA PRO A 231 7.99 -2.65 20.64
C PRO A 231 7.87 -4.10 21.11
N VAL A 232 8.89 -4.61 21.80
CA VAL A 232 8.83 -5.92 22.45
C VAL A 232 8.26 -5.74 23.86
N ILE A 233 6.98 -6.09 24.03
CA ILE A 233 6.26 -5.95 25.31
C ILE A 233 5.88 -7.29 25.94
N SER A 234 5.99 -8.40 25.21
CA SER A 234 5.68 -9.74 25.69
C SER A 234 6.93 -10.60 25.75
N ASN A 235 7.04 -11.40 26.80
CA ASN A 235 8.07 -12.42 26.98
C ASN A 235 7.57 -13.83 26.63
N GLU A 236 6.36 -13.95 26.07
CA GLU A 236 5.88 -15.25 25.60
C GLU A 236 6.81 -15.81 24.53
N PRO A 237 7.19 -17.10 24.62
CA PRO A 237 8.03 -17.71 23.62
C PRO A 237 7.28 -17.77 22.29
N LEU A 238 7.93 -17.26 21.25
CA LEU A 238 7.52 -17.46 19.86
C LEU A 238 7.86 -18.90 19.42
N PRO A 239 7.15 -19.45 18.43
CA PRO A 239 7.52 -20.73 17.85
C PRO A 239 8.90 -20.66 17.18
N ASP A 240 9.54 -21.81 16.97
CA ASP A 240 10.75 -21.92 16.15
C ASP A 240 10.42 -21.41 14.73
N ILE A 241 10.87 -20.19 14.43
CA ILE A 241 10.57 -19.52 13.16
C ILE A 241 11.12 -20.34 11.98
N PRO A 242 12.39 -20.78 11.95
CA PRO A 242 12.86 -21.71 10.90
C PRO A 242 12.00 -22.96 10.71
N GLN A 243 11.49 -23.57 11.79
CA GLN A 243 10.58 -24.71 11.69
C GLN A 243 9.22 -24.31 11.13
N LEU A 244 8.63 -23.20 11.60
CA LEU A 244 7.36 -22.66 11.11
C LEU A 244 7.40 -22.43 9.60
N LEU A 245 8.51 -21.86 9.10
CA LEU A 245 8.70 -21.59 7.67
C LEU A 245 8.81 -22.87 6.84
N ARG A 246 9.52 -23.89 7.36
CA ARG A 246 9.58 -25.22 6.72
C ARG A 246 8.19 -25.87 6.67
N GLN A 247 7.41 -25.74 7.73
CA GLN A 247 6.03 -26.25 7.78
C GLN A 247 5.13 -25.53 6.79
N LEU A 248 5.21 -24.19 6.72
CA LEU A 248 4.49 -23.39 5.72
C LEU A 248 4.81 -23.85 4.30
N GLN A 249 6.09 -24.11 4.02
CA GLN A 249 6.50 -24.64 2.72
C GLN A 249 5.91 -26.02 2.43
N SER A 250 6.03 -26.95 3.38
CA SER A 250 5.53 -28.32 3.21
C SER A 250 4.00 -28.40 3.12
N ASN A 251 3.31 -27.35 3.60
CA ASN A 251 1.87 -27.26 3.52
C ASN A 251 1.37 -26.77 2.15
N GLY A 252 2.28 -26.26 1.29
CA GLY A 252 1.94 -25.73 -0.04
C GLY A 252 1.12 -26.70 -0.88
N ASP A 253 1.62 -27.92 -1.10
CA ASP A 253 0.94 -28.93 -1.93
C ASP A 253 -0.46 -29.27 -1.39
N LYS A 254 -0.65 -29.28 -0.06
CA LYS A 254 -1.96 -29.54 0.55
C LYS A 254 -2.93 -28.39 0.27
N VAL A 255 -2.47 -27.15 0.41
CA VAL A 255 -3.26 -25.95 0.10
C VAL A 255 -3.63 -25.92 -1.37
N GLU A 256 -2.71 -26.29 -2.27
CA GLU A 256 -2.98 -26.36 -3.71
C GLU A 256 -4.04 -27.42 -4.05
N ASN A 257 -3.92 -28.63 -3.50
CA ASN A 257 -4.91 -29.68 -3.70
C ASN A 257 -6.30 -29.29 -3.20
N ILE A 258 -6.39 -28.56 -2.07
CA ILE A 258 -7.67 -28.06 -1.57
C ILE A 258 -8.19 -26.94 -2.47
N LEU A 259 -7.35 -25.98 -2.87
CA LEU A 259 -7.72 -24.87 -3.77
C LEU A 259 -8.32 -25.36 -5.10
N ASP A 260 -7.84 -26.49 -5.63
CA ASP A 260 -8.36 -27.08 -6.86
C ASP A 260 -9.82 -27.59 -6.73
N THR A 261 -10.34 -27.71 -5.50
CA THR A 261 -11.75 -28.06 -5.22
C THR A 261 -12.67 -26.84 -5.15
N TYR A 262 -12.14 -25.62 -5.34
CA TYR A 262 -12.88 -24.37 -5.24
C TYR A 262 -13.12 -23.70 -6.61
N SER A 263 -14.28 -23.06 -6.73
CA SER A 263 -14.53 -21.99 -7.69
C SER A 263 -14.81 -20.70 -6.92
N TYR A 264 -14.41 -19.57 -7.49
CA TYR A 264 -14.62 -18.26 -6.91
C TYR A 264 -14.54 -17.18 -7.98
N ASN A 265 -15.09 -16.00 -7.68
CA ASN A 265 -15.03 -14.85 -8.57
C ASN A 265 -13.84 -13.97 -8.23
N GLN A 266 -13.21 -13.38 -9.24
CA GLN A 266 -12.22 -12.33 -9.11
C GLN A 266 -12.67 -11.08 -9.85
N LYS A 267 -13.00 -10.02 -9.11
CA LYS A 267 -13.19 -8.69 -9.66
C LYS A 267 -11.87 -7.96 -9.73
N ILE A 268 -11.40 -7.70 -10.94
CA ILE A 268 -10.18 -6.96 -11.25
C ILE A 268 -10.58 -5.53 -11.56
N ILE A 269 -10.01 -4.56 -10.84
CA ILE A 269 -10.29 -3.13 -10.97
C ILE A 269 -8.99 -2.44 -11.33
N LYS A 270 -8.90 -1.87 -12.54
CA LYS A 270 -7.77 -1.01 -12.92
C LYS A 270 -8.09 0.43 -12.56
N ARG A 271 -7.10 1.10 -11.98
CA ARG A 271 -7.22 2.48 -11.51
C ARG A 271 -6.16 3.35 -12.18
N GLU A 272 -6.52 4.59 -12.49
CA GLU A 272 -5.58 5.60 -12.96
C GLU A 272 -5.73 6.90 -12.17
N LEU A 273 -4.59 7.53 -11.88
CA LEU A 273 -4.56 8.82 -11.23
C LEU A 273 -4.82 9.90 -12.28
N GLY A 274 -5.91 10.65 -12.16
CA GLY A 274 -6.29 11.73 -13.07
C GLY A 274 -5.29 12.90 -13.07
N LYS A 275 -5.45 13.84 -14.01
CA LYS A 275 -4.63 15.08 -14.04
C LYS A 275 -4.90 15.98 -12.83
N ASP A 276 -6.10 15.87 -12.27
CA ASP A 276 -6.54 16.53 -11.05
C ASP A 276 -6.05 15.85 -9.76
N GLY A 277 -5.29 14.76 -9.87
CA GLY A 277 -4.79 14.02 -8.72
C GLY A 277 -5.84 13.12 -8.06
N ILE A 278 -6.97 12.82 -8.70
CA ILE A 278 -7.96 11.90 -8.16
C ILE A 278 -7.80 10.52 -8.80
N LEU A 279 -7.66 9.47 -7.97
CA LEU A 279 -7.54 8.09 -8.42
C LEU A 279 -8.93 7.57 -8.80
N ARG A 280 -9.10 7.07 -10.03
CA ARG A 280 -10.39 6.60 -10.56
C ARG A 280 -10.28 5.20 -11.11
N GLU A 281 -11.34 4.41 -10.95
CA GLU A 281 -11.54 3.18 -11.73
C GLU A 281 -11.67 3.56 -13.21
N THR A 282 -10.90 2.89 -14.07
CA THR A 282 -10.95 3.07 -15.52
C THR A 282 -11.50 1.84 -16.23
N GLU A 283 -11.31 0.66 -15.63
CA GLU A 283 -11.76 -0.61 -16.17
C GLU A 283 -12.05 -1.58 -15.03
N SER A 284 -13.07 -2.41 -15.19
CA SER A 284 -13.29 -3.55 -14.30
C SER A 284 -13.70 -4.79 -15.07
N GLU A 285 -13.26 -5.95 -14.58
CA GLU A 285 -13.61 -7.26 -15.13
C GLU A 285 -13.94 -8.21 -13.97
N ILE A 286 -14.92 -9.08 -14.15
CA ILE A 286 -15.15 -10.21 -13.24
C ILE A 286 -14.83 -11.49 -13.99
N ASN A 287 -13.92 -12.27 -13.42
CA ASN A 287 -13.57 -13.60 -13.89
C ASN A 287 -14.08 -14.63 -12.88
N GLN A 288 -14.80 -15.65 -13.35
CA GLN A 288 -15.04 -16.86 -12.59
C GLN A 288 -13.84 -17.79 -12.74
N LEU A 289 -13.18 -18.10 -11.62
CA LEU A 289 -12.09 -19.06 -11.57
C LEU A 289 -12.59 -20.44 -11.17
N SER A 290 -12.10 -21.46 -11.86
CA SER A 290 -12.32 -22.87 -11.54
C SER A 290 -11.04 -23.65 -11.88
N PHE A 291 -11.02 -24.94 -11.55
CA PHE A 291 -9.87 -25.81 -11.83
C PHE A 291 -10.32 -27.05 -12.60
N TYR A 292 -9.55 -27.40 -13.62
CA TYR A 292 -9.72 -28.58 -14.44
C TYR A 292 -8.42 -29.39 -14.43
N LYS A 293 -8.45 -30.60 -13.86
CA LYS A 293 -7.27 -31.48 -13.70
C LYS A 293 -6.05 -30.75 -13.11
N GLY A 294 -6.28 -30.01 -12.02
CA GLY A 294 -5.28 -29.18 -11.32
C GLY A 294 -4.81 -27.93 -12.06
N SER A 295 -5.42 -27.59 -13.20
CA SER A 295 -5.10 -26.40 -13.98
C SER A 295 -6.21 -25.36 -13.86
N ARG A 296 -5.85 -24.12 -13.52
CA ARG A 296 -6.79 -23.01 -13.42
C ARG A 296 -7.42 -22.68 -14.78
N ILE A 297 -8.75 -22.64 -14.81
CA ILE A 297 -9.59 -22.07 -15.85
C ILE A 297 -10.10 -20.72 -15.35
N SER A 298 -9.96 -19.69 -16.18
CA SER A 298 -10.55 -18.37 -15.95
C SER A 298 -11.60 -18.14 -17.02
N ARG A 299 -12.84 -17.86 -16.60
CA ARG A 299 -13.93 -17.47 -17.48
C ARG A 299 -14.32 -16.02 -17.20
N LEU A 300 -14.19 -15.13 -18.16
CA LEU A 300 -14.72 -13.78 -18.06
C LEU A 300 -16.26 -13.81 -18.03
N VAL A 301 -16.89 -13.09 -17.11
CA VAL A 301 -18.37 -13.05 -16.97
C VAL A 301 -18.94 -11.63 -16.94
N GLU A 302 -18.12 -10.63 -16.63
CA GLU A 302 -18.54 -9.22 -16.60
C GLU A 302 -17.40 -8.30 -17.07
N LYS A 303 -17.74 -7.24 -17.81
CA LYS A 303 -16.85 -6.17 -18.22
C LYS A 303 -17.47 -4.81 -17.93
N ASN A 304 -16.71 -3.94 -17.27
CA ASN A 304 -17.08 -2.56 -16.92
C ASN A 304 -18.46 -2.47 -16.25
N ASN A 305 -18.70 -3.34 -15.26
CA ASN A 305 -19.95 -3.44 -14.52
C ASN A 305 -21.17 -3.83 -15.38
N LYS A 306 -20.95 -4.52 -16.50
CA LYS A 306 -22.00 -5.02 -17.40
C LYS A 306 -21.76 -6.49 -17.76
N PRO A 307 -22.80 -7.32 -17.86
CA PRO A 307 -22.68 -8.67 -18.40
C PRO A 307 -22.09 -8.65 -19.81
N LEU A 308 -21.43 -9.74 -20.20
CA LEU A 308 -20.93 -9.91 -21.55
C LEU A 308 -22.08 -9.87 -22.58
N THR A 309 -21.80 -9.27 -23.73
CA THR A 309 -22.68 -9.40 -24.90
C THR A 309 -22.67 -10.84 -25.42
N ALA A 310 -23.69 -11.25 -26.18
CA ALA A 310 -23.74 -12.60 -26.75
C ALA A 310 -22.49 -12.97 -27.57
N LYS A 311 -21.97 -12.02 -28.35
CA LYS A 311 -20.73 -12.19 -29.12
C LYS A 311 -19.51 -12.43 -28.23
N GLU A 312 -19.38 -11.66 -27.16
CA GLU A 312 -18.29 -11.80 -26.18
C GLU A 312 -18.39 -13.10 -25.41
N GLN A 313 -19.62 -13.54 -25.06
CA GLN A 313 -19.85 -14.82 -24.40
C GLN A 313 -19.41 -15.98 -25.29
N GLU A 314 -19.77 -15.97 -26.58
CA GLU A 314 -19.33 -16.99 -27.55
C GLU A 314 -17.79 -17.03 -27.71
N ASP A 315 -17.15 -15.86 -27.74
CA ASP A 315 -15.70 -15.78 -27.87
C ASP A 315 -15.00 -16.28 -26.59
N GLU A 316 -15.54 -15.95 -25.42
CA GLU A 316 -15.04 -16.45 -24.13
C GLU A 316 -15.21 -17.97 -24.02
N ASP A 317 -16.36 -18.52 -24.41
CA ASP A 317 -16.59 -19.97 -24.39
C ASP A 317 -15.60 -20.70 -25.30
N ARG A 318 -15.28 -20.12 -26.47
CA ARG A 318 -14.26 -20.68 -27.38
C ARG A 318 -12.86 -20.64 -26.77
N GLU A 319 -12.49 -19.56 -26.09
CA GLU A 319 -11.18 -19.45 -25.44
C GLU A 319 -11.06 -20.40 -24.23
N VAL A 320 -12.12 -20.57 -23.45
CA VAL A 320 -12.18 -21.60 -22.38
C VAL A 320 -12.04 -23.00 -22.95
N GLN A 321 -12.74 -23.33 -24.04
CA GLN A 321 -12.61 -24.63 -24.70
C GLN A 321 -11.20 -24.89 -25.23
N LYS A 322 -10.57 -23.89 -25.86
CA LYS A 322 -9.15 -23.97 -26.26
C LYS A 322 -8.26 -24.25 -25.07
N ARG A 323 -8.48 -23.56 -23.94
CA ARG A 323 -7.66 -23.73 -22.74
C ARG A 323 -7.78 -25.14 -22.16
N VAL A 324 -8.98 -25.70 -22.14
CA VAL A 324 -9.21 -27.10 -21.73
C VAL A 324 -8.46 -28.05 -22.66
N ALA A 325 -8.61 -27.91 -23.97
CA ALA A 325 -7.90 -28.76 -24.95
C ALA A 325 -6.36 -28.63 -24.82
N GLU A 326 -5.85 -27.43 -24.52
CA GLU A 326 -4.42 -27.23 -24.25
C GLU A 326 -3.97 -27.97 -22.99
N ILE A 327 -4.75 -27.92 -21.91
CA ILE A 327 -4.47 -28.65 -20.67
C ILE A 327 -4.42 -30.15 -20.93
N GLU A 328 -5.42 -30.70 -21.64
CA GLU A 328 -5.45 -32.13 -21.99
C GLU A 328 -4.23 -32.54 -22.82
N LYS A 329 -3.84 -31.72 -23.80
CA LYS A 329 -2.65 -31.96 -24.62
C LYS A 329 -1.37 -31.95 -23.78
N ILE A 330 -1.26 -31.05 -22.80
CA ILE A 330 -0.11 -30.98 -21.88
C ILE A 330 -0.06 -32.24 -21.01
N ILE A 331 -1.20 -32.66 -20.45
CA ILE A 331 -1.30 -33.87 -19.61
C ILE A 331 -0.92 -35.11 -20.41
N ALA A 332 -1.52 -35.31 -21.59
CA ALA A 332 -1.21 -36.46 -22.45
C ALA A 332 0.28 -36.50 -22.84
N LYS A 333 0.89 -35.33 -23.13
CA LYS A 333 2.33 -35.25 -23.43
C LYS A 333 3.21 -35.59 -22.22
N ARG A 334 2.78 -35.24 -21.01
CA ARG A 334 3.48 -35.59 -19.76
C ARG A 334 3.38 -37.09 -19.48
N GLU A 335 2.19 -37.67 -19.59
CA GLU A 335 1.97 -39.10 -19.42
C GLU A 335 2.80 -39.92 -20.41
N ALA A 336 2.82 -39.52 -21.69
CA ALA A 336 3.64 -40.17 -22.71
C ALA A 336 5.16 -40.05 -22.44
N LYS A 337 5.63 -38.92 -21.88
CA LYS A 337 7.04 -38.76 -21.49
C LYS A 337 7.40 -39.56 -20.25
N ASN A 338 6.52 -39.61 -19.25
CA ASN A 338 6.74 -40.34 -18.00
C ASN A 338 6.68 -41.86 -18.21
N ALA A 339 5.87 -42.35 -19.15
CA ALA A 339 5.85 -43.75 -19.58
C ALA A 339 7.19 -44.23 -20.20
N GLY A 340 8.05 -43.31 -20.67
CA GLY A 340 9.37 -43.60 -21.22
C GLY A 340 10.55 -43.40 -20.26
N GLN A 341 10.32 -42.85 -19.06
CA GLN A 341 11.36 -42.56 -18.05
C GLN A 341 10.85 -42.86 -16.63
N ALA A 342 10.65 -44.13 -16.31
CA ALA A 342 10.46 -44.56 -14.92
C ALA A 342 11.77 -44.36 -14.14
N GLY A 343 11.90 -43.25 -13.41
CA GLY A 343 12.98 -43.11 -12.41
C GLY A 343 13.60 -41.72 -12.19
N LYS A 344 13.16 -40.64 -12.84
CA LYS A 344 13.61 -39.28 -12.48
C LYS A 344 12.42 -38.36 -12.30
N GLY A 345 12.37 -37.72 -11.13
CA GLY A 345 11.24 -36.94 -10.61
C GLY A 345 10.65 -35.94 -11.61
N ALA A 346 9.37 -35.63 -11.41
CA ALA A 346 8.57 -34.75 -12.24
C ALA A 346 9.35 -33.49 -12.68
N PRO A 347 9.42 -33.16 -13.98
CA PRO A 347 10.09 -31.94 -14.43
C PRO A 347 9.32 -30.70 -13.95
N GLU A 348 9.99 -29.82 -13.21
CA GLU A 348 9.60 -28.43 -12.99
C GLU A 348 9.40 -27.75 -14.36
N GLU A 349 8.17 -27.37 -14.74
CA GLU A 349 7.92 -26.05 -15.36
C GLU A 349 6.46 -25.71 -15.65
N ASN A 350 6.18 -24.42 -15.41
CA ASN A 350 5.13 -23.55 -15.96
C ASN A 350 3.74 -23.55 -15.32
N ASN A 351 3.69 -23.69 -14.00
CA ASN A 351 2.79 -22.89 -13.16
C ASN A 351 3.32 -22.83 -11.71
N ALA A 352 4.64 -22.75 -11.54
CA ALA A 352 5.24 -22.57 -10.21
C ALA A 352 4.74 -21.23 -9.64
N ARG A 353 3.60 -21.29 -8.94
CA ARG A 353 3.17 -20.25 -8.02
C ARG A 353 4.36 -20.08 -7.09
N VAL A 354 5.07 -18.96 -7.22
CA VAL A 354 6.23 -18.71 -6.36
C VAL A 354 5.76 -18.88 -4.92
N SER A 355 6.32 -19.87 -4.22
CA SER A 355 5.85 -20.16 -2.88
C SER A 355 6.29 -19.02 -1.97
N ILE A 356 5.40 -18.56 -1.09
CA ILE A 356 5.77 -17.53 -0.11
C ILE A 356 6.94 -18.01 0.77
N ALA A 357 7.10 -19.32 0.93
CA ALA A 357 8.26 -19.92 1.57
C ALA A 357 9.60 -19.64 0.84
N GLU A 358 9.62 -19.62 -0.49
CA GLU A 358 10.82 -19.26 -1.26
C GLU A 358 11.20 -17.78 -1.07
N LEU A 359 10.20 -16.90 -0.87
CA LEU A 359 10.43 -15.50 -0.51
C LEU A 359 11.21 -15.40 0.80
N LEU A 360 10.76 -16.15 1.80
CA LEU A 360 11.27 -16.10 3.17
C LEU A 360 12.72 -16.59 3.26
N ARG A 361 13.15 -17.48 2.37
CA ARG A 361 14.57 -17.91 2.28
C ARG A 361 15.50 -16.81 1.78
N ALA A 362 15.00 -15.92 0.92
CA ALA A 362 15.77 -14.83 0.33
C ALA A 362 15.70 -13.53 1.15
N SER A 363 15.04 -13.54 2.31
CA SER A 363 14.82 -12.37 3.15
C SER A 363 15.45 -12.55 4.53
N LEU A 364 15.82 -11.42 5.14
CA LEU A 364 16.16 -11.33 6.56
C LEU A 364 14.86 -11.05 7.32
N LEU A 365 14.51 -11.90 8.28
CA LEU A 365 13.31 -11.76 9.10
C LEU A 365 13.65 -11.06 10.42
N ILE A 366 12.88 -10.05 10.78
CA ILE A 366 13.11 -9.19 11.94
C ILE A 366 11.79 -8.87 12.65
N ASN A 367 11.87 -8.37 13.88
CA ASN A 367 10.72 -8.00 14.71
C ASN A 367 9.63 -9.10 14.77
N PRO A 368 9.99 -10.38 15.04
CA PRO A 368 9.01 -11.44 15.13
C PRO A 368 8.11 -11.23 16.36
N ARG A 369 6.82 -11.47 16.21
CA ARG A 369 5.81 -11.16 17.23
C ARG A 369 4.55 -11.99 17.02
N ARG A 370 3.81 -12.27 18.08
CA ARG A 370 2.48 -12.87 18.01
C ARG A 370 1.43 -11.76 18.03
N GLU A 371 0.50 -11.79 17.10
CA GLU A 371 -0.64 -10.86 17.02
C GLU A 371 -1.93 -11.62 16.74
N ARG A 372 -3.05 -10.89 16.71
CA ARG A 372 -4.34 -11.40 16.19
C ARG A 372 -4.69 -10.73 14.87
N PHE A 373 -5.05 -11.53 13.88
CA PHE A 373 -5.52 -11.06 12.57
C PHE A 373 -6.75 -11.87 12.17
N SER A 374 -7.85 -11.18 11.82
CA SER A 374 -9.14 -11.80 11.47
C SER A 374 -9.61 -12.86 12.48
N GLY A 375 -9.47 -12.55 13.78
CA GLY A 375 -9.88 -13.43 14.88
C GLY A 375 -8.95 -14.61 15.16
N ARG A 376 -7.79 -14.72 14.48
CA ARG A 376 -6.86 -15.84 14.61
C ARG A 376 -5.48 -15.40 15.08
N GLU A 377 -4.83 -16.28 15.83
CA GLU A 377 -3.45 -16.07 16.25
C GLU A 377 -2.50 -16.25 15.07
N VAL A 378 -1.65 -15.25 14.89
CA VAL A 378 -0.71 -15.18 13.77
C VAL A 378 0.67 -14.82 14.28
N ILE A 379 1.68 -15.38 13.63
CA ILE A 379 3.06 -14.93 13.77
C ILE A 379 3.31 -13.88 12.70
N VAL A 380 3.71 -12.70 13.16
CA VAL A 380 4.05 -11.56 12.33
C VAL A 380 5.56 -11.34 12.39
N PHE A 381 6.14 -10.99 11.27
CA PHE A 381 7.51 -10.48 11.24
C PHE A 381 7.64 -9.47 10.11
N ASP A 382 8.51 -8.50 10.30
CA ASP A 382 8.97 -7.68 9.21
C ASP A 382 10.06 -8.44 8.45
N PHE A 383 10.26 -8.11 7.18
CA PHE A 383 11.29 -8.69 6.36
C PHE A 383 11.95 -7.63 5.48
N GLU A 384 13.22 -7.87 5.15
CA GLU A 384 14.00 -7.02 4.26
C GLU A 384 15.01 -7.84 3.44
N PRO A 385 15.66 -7.26 2.42
CA PRO A 385 16.71 -7.94 1.66
C PRO A 385 17.78 -8.54 2.57
N ASN A 386 18.11 -9.82 2.38
CA ASN A 386 19.18 -10.47 3.14
C ASN A 386 20.53 -10.22 2.44
N PRO A 387 21.43 -9.38 2.98
CA PRO A 387 22.71 -9.09 2.33
C PRO A 387 23.63 -10.31 2.21
N ASN A 388 23.40 -11.34 3.02
CA ASN A 388 24.18 -12.58 3.03
C ASN A 388 23.63 -13.64 2.06
N PHE A 389 22.49 -13.39 1.42
CA PHE A 389 21.93 -14.31 0.43
C PHE A 389 22.69 -14.19 -0.90
N ASP A 390 23.02 -15.32 -1.52
CA ASP A 390 23.71 -15.34 -2.82
C ASP A 390 22.75 -14.95 -3.97
N TYR A 391 22.50 -13.65 -4.08
CA TYR A 391 21.73 -13.10 -5.19
C TYR A 391 22.45 -13.22 -6.54
N LYS A 392 23.74 -13.55 -6.62
CA LYS A 392 24.41 -13.68 -7.92
C LYS A 392 23.95 -14.95 -8.62
N ASN A 393 23.94 -16.06 -7.89
CA ASN A 393 23.60 -17.38 -8.42
C ASN A 393 22.12 -17.76 -8.30
N ALA A 394 21.31 -16.96 -7.58
CA ALA A 394 19.88 -17.20 -7.45
C ALA A 394 19.11 -17.12 -8.79
N LYS A 395 18.00 -17.89 -8.87
CA LYS A 395 17.00 -17.79 -9.94
C LYS A 395 16.44 -16.34 -10.02
N SER A 396 16.05 -15.89 -11.21
CA SER A 396 15.63 -14.48 -11.46
C SER A 396 14.48 -14.01 -10.55
N PHE A 397 13.53 -14.89 -10.22
CA PHE A 397 12.43 -14.55 -9.32
C PHE A 397 12.93 -14.33 -7.87
N LEU A 398 13.83 -15.16 -7.35
CA LEU A 398 14.44 -14.95 -6.02
C LEU A 398 15.21 -13.63 -5.96
N LYS A 399 15.87 -13.25 -7.06
CA LYS A 399 16.51 -11.93 -7.20
C LYS A 399 15.51 -10.77 -7.14
N PHE A 400 14.30 -10.96 -7.65
CA PHE A 400 13.24 -9.96 -7.57
C PHE A 400 12.73 -9.81 -6.12
N PHE A 401 12.36 -10.91 -5.49
CA PHE A 401 11.79 -10.90 -4.14
C PHE A 401 12.80 -10.55 -3.06
N GLY A 402 14.06 -10.90 -3.26
CA GLY A 402 15.17 -10.45 -2.44
C GLY A 402 15.43 -8.95 -2.42
N LYS A 403 14.71 -8.16 -3.23
CA LYS A 403 14.73 -6.69 -3.21
C LYS A 403 13.51 -6.08 -2.53
N MET A 404 12.69 -6.89 -1.89
CA MET A 404 11.48 -6.44 -1.21
C MET A 404 11.71 -6.29 0.29
N ALA A 405 11.01 -5.34 0.89
CA ALA A 405 10.85 -5.22 2.33
C ALA A 405 9.37 -5.06 2.67
N GLY A 406 8.97 -5.45 3.87
CA GLY A 406 7.57 -5.45 4.24
C GLY A 406 7.28 -6.22 5.52
N VAL A 407 6.04 -6.68 5.64
CA VAL A 407 5.54 -7.42 6.80
C VAL A 407 4.62 -8.56 6.35
N MET A 408 4.66 -9.66 7.08
CA MET A 408 3.91 -10.88 6.77
C MET A 408 3.25 -11.44 8.02
N TRP A 409 2.04 -11.98 7.85
CA TRP A 409 1.27 -12.64 8.89
C TRP A 409 1.08 -14.10 8.49
N ILE A 410 1.52 -15.01 9.35
CA ILE A 410 1.36 -16.46 9.18
C ILE A 410 0.38 -16.96 10.24
N ASP A 411 -0.67 -17.64 9.81
CA ASP A 411 -1.56 -18.36 10.71
C ASP A 411 -0.81 -19.46 11.46
N GLU A 412 -0.74 -19.33 12.78
CA GLU A 412 0.06 -20.23 13.60
C GLU A 412 -0.49 -21.65 13.59
N LYS A 413 -1.80 -21.86 13.39
CA LYS A 413 -2.42 -23.20 13.39
C LYS A 413 -2.36 -23.84 12.01
N ASP A 414 -2.84 -23.15 10.99
CA ASP A 414 -3.02 -23.66 9.63
C ASP A 414 -1.73 -23.58 8.81
N LYS A 415 -0.68 -22.91 9.31
CA LYS A 415 0.64 -22.77 8.66
C LYS A 415 0.52 -22.19 7.24
N GLN A 416 -0.33 -21.19 7.10
CA GLN A 416 -0.63 -20.50 5.85
C GLN A 416 -0.43 -19.00 6.03
N VAL A 417 -0.06 -18.30 4.96
CA VAL A 417 0.03 -16.84 5.01
C VAL A 417 -1.37 -16.24 5.02
N ALA A 418 -1.69 -15.48 6.04
CA ALA A 418 -2.94 -14.73 6.12
C ALA A 418 -2.84 -13.39 5.38
N ARG A 419 -1.66 -12.75 5.42
CA ARG A 419 -1.42 -11.43 4.82
C ARG A 419 0.05 -11.21 4.49
N ILE A 420 0.31 -10.41 3.45
CA ILE A 420 1.62 -9.80 3.18
C ILE A 420 1.43 -8.37 2.67
N GLU A 421 2.24 -7.45 3.18
CA GLU A 421 2.44 -6.11 2.62
C GLU A 421 3.90 -5.95 2.26
N ALA A 422 4.21 -5.54 1.04
CA ALA A 422 5.57 -5.50 0.54
C ALA A 422 5.81 -4.34 -0.41
N VAL A 423 7.01 -3.77 -0.35
CA VAL A 423 7.50 -2.71 -1.24
C VAL A 423 8.85 -3.09 -1.82
N LEU A 424 9.06 -2.76 -3.09
CA LEU A 424 10.32 -2.93 -3.78
C LEU A 424 11.27 -1.79 -3.38
N VAL A 425 12.28 -2.10 -2.55
CA VAL A 425 13.20 -1.08 -1.99
C VAL A 425 14.30 -0.65 -2.96
N ASP A 426 14.58 -1.46 -3.99
CA ASP A 426 15.48 -1.12 -5.10
C ASP A 426 14.92 -1.61 -6.45
N SER A 427 15.20 -0.86 -7.51
CA SER A 427 14.75 -1.22 -8.85
C SER A 427 15.19 -2.62 -9.29
N PHE A 428 14.32 -3.31 -10.00
CA PHE A 428 14.58 -4.63 -10.56
C PHE A 428 14.76 -4.54 -12.08
N LYS A 429 15.85 -5.10 -12.59
CA LYS A 429 16.23 -5.05 -14.01
C LYS A 429 16.06 -6.42 -14.64
N VAL A 430 15.25 -6.48 -15.70
CA VAL A 430 15.10 -7.67 -16.54
C VAL A 430 15.89 -7.45 -17.84
N GLY A 431 16.71 -8.43 -18.24
CA GLY A 431 17.58 -8.31 -19.42
C GLY A 431 18.52 -7.10 -19.33
N GLY A 432 19.21 -6.92 -18.21
CA GLY A 432 20.08 -5.77 -17.94
C GLY A 432 19.36 -4.42 -17.76
N GLY A 433 18.02 -4.41 -17.82
CA GLY A 433 17.20 -3.21 -17.77
C GLY A 433 16.81 -2.67 -19.15
N VAL A 434 17.26 -3.33 -20.23
CA VAL A 434 16.87 -3.00 -21.61
C VAL A 434 15.47 -3.52 -21.88
N LEU A 435 15.18 -4.78 -21.55
CA LEU A 435 13.86 -5.38 -21.77
C LEU A 435 12.82 -4.74 -20.86
N ALA A 436 13.06 -4.76 -19.55
CA ALA A 436 12.20 -4.10 -18.58
C ALA A 436 12.96 -3.66 -17.33
N LYS A 437 12.50 -2.57 -16.71
CA LYS A 437 12.94 -2.12 -15.39
C LYS A 437 11.72 -1.82 -14.52
N LEU A 438 11.55 -2.60 -13.45
CA LEU A 438 10.60 -2.29 -12.39
C LEU A 438 11.20 -1.22 -11.48
N LYS A 439 10.48 -0.12 -11.27
CA LYS A 439 10.96 1.00 -10.46
C LYS A 439 10.81 0.70 -8.97
N LYS A 440 11.75 1.24 -8.17
CA LYS A 440 11.63 1.33 -6.72
C LYS A 440 10.27 1.93 -6.33
N GLY A 441 9.70 1.46 -5.23
CA GLY A 441 8.40 1.89 -4.73
C GLY A 441 7.22 1.10 -5.29
N ALA A 442 7.45 0.14 -6.20
CA ALA A 442 6.44 -0.84 -6.55
C ALA A 442 5.96 -1.56 -5.28
N SER A 443 4.65 -1.73 -5.10
CA SER A 443 4.08 -2.27 -3.86
C SER A 443 2.98 -3.27 -4.12
N PHE A 444 2.89 -4.23 -3.20
CA PHE A 444 1.97 -5.35 -3.24
C PHE A 444 1.39 -5.55 -1.85
N THR A 445 0.07 -5.58 -1.76
CA THR A 445 -0.65 -6.08 -0.59
C THR A 445 -1.44 -7.28 -1.04
N LEU A 446 -1.32 -8.40 -0.33
CA LEU A 446 -2.16 -9.58 -0.51
C LEU A 446 -2.74 -9.93 0.86
N GLU A 447 -4.05 -10.07 0.89
CA GLU A 447 -4.84 -10.49 2.04
C GLU A 447 -5.57 -11.76 1.67
N GLN A 448 -5.66 -12.67 2.62
CA GLN A 448 -6.44 -13.89 2.50
C GLN A 448 -7.53 -13.91 3.57
N GLU A 449 -8.60 -14.66 3.31
CA GLU A 449 -9.62 -14.96 4.30
C GLU A 449 -9.73 -16.48 4.47
N ARG A 450 -10.10 -16.90 5.68
CA ARG A 450 -10.27 -18.32 5.99
C ARG A 450 -11.65 -18.76 5.54
N VAL A 451 -11.70 -19.74 4.64
CA VAL A 451 -12.92 -20.26 4.03
C VAL A 451 -13.18 -21.68 4.50
N ASN A 452 -14.44 -21.97 4.83
CA ASN A 452 -14.94 -23.28 5.28
C ASN A 452 -14.11 -23.93 6.39
N ASP A 453 -13.49 -23.10 7.24
CA ASP A 453 -12.60 -23.52 8.31
C ASP A 453 -11.45 -24.47 7.90
N GLU A 454 -11.02 -24.44 6.64
CA GLU A 454 -10.02 -25.38 6.12
C GLU A 454 -8.86 -24.73 5.36
N ILE A 455 -9.09 -23.60 4.67
CA ILE A 455 -8.09 -23.00 3.77
C ILE A 455 -8.12 -21.48 3.83
N TRP A 456 -6.96 -20.85 3.72
CA TRP A 456 -6.85 -19.41 3.46
C TRP A 456 -6.86 -19.18 1.95
N LEU A 457 -7.87 -18.46 1.46
CA LEU A 457 -8.02 -18.12 0.05
C LEU A 457 -7.79 -16.62 -0.16
N PRO A 458 -7.23 -16.18 -1.31
CA PRO A 458 -7.00 -14.77 -1.59
C PRO A 458 -8.28 -13.98 -1.40
N SER A 459 -8.33 -12.87 -0.69
CA SER A 459 -9.52 -12.03 -0.57
C SER A 459 -9.32 -10.70 -1.29
N VAL A 460 -8.21 -10.01 -1.01
CA VAL A 460 -7.86 -8.73 -1.67
C VAL A 460 -6.40 -8.75 -2.08
N ALA A 461 -6.10 -8.23 -3.28
CA ALA A 461 -4.77 -7.85 -3.67
C ALA A 461 -4.74 -6.40 -4.19
N ASP A 462 -3.90 -5.54 -3.61
CA ASP A 462 -3.64 -4.18 -4.11
C ASP A 462 -2.23 -4.11 -4.70
N ILE A 463 -2.15 -3.78 -5.99
CA ILE A 463 -0.93 -3.86 -6.79
C ILE A 463 -0.67 -2.50 -7.41
N ASN A 464 0.51 -1.94 -7.13
CA ASN A 464 0.97 -0.68 -7.69
C ASN A 464 2.37 -0.84 -8.28
N LEU A 465 2.48 -0.89 -9.60
CA LEU A 465 3.72 -1.12 -10.34
C LEU A 465 4.03 0.02 -11.29
N SER A 466 5.32 0.14 -11.58
CA SER A 466 5.81 1.11 -12.53
C SER A 466 6.97 0.51 -13.30
N VAL A 467 6.73 0.22 -14.57
CA VAL A 467 7.63 -0.51 -15.46
C VAL A 467 8.14 0.45 -16.53
N ARG A 468 9.42 0.37 -16.86
CA ARG A 468 9.97 0.92 -18.10
C ARG A 468 10.33 -0.22 -19.04
N VAL A 469 9.79 -0.22 -20.24
CA VAL A 469 9.99 -1.26 -21.28
C VAL A 469 10.79 -0.70 -22.43
N LEU A 470 11.79 -1.46 -22.91
CA LEU A 470 12.66 -1.08 -24.05
C LEU A 470 13.29 0.32 -23.90
N LEU A 471 13.59 0.74 -22.67
CA LEU A 471 14.08 2.07 -22.30
C LEU A 471 13.16 3.27 -22.65
N VAL A 472 12.08 3.08 -23.40
CA VAL A 472 11.25 4.16 -23.97
C VAL A 472 9.86 4.23 -23.37
N LYS A 473 9.17 3.10 -23.17
CA LYS A 473 7.76 3.08 -22.79
C LYS A 473 7.61 2.92 -21.28
N GLY A 474 7.00 3.91 -20.62
CA GLY A 474 6.55 3.79 -19.23
C GLY A 474 5.17 3.14 -19.17
N ILE A 475 4.99 2.15 -18.29
CA ILE A 475 3.70 1.53 -17.99
C ILE A 475 3.52 1.63 -16.48
N ASP A 476 2.46 2.32 -16.05
CA ASP A 476 2.05 2.36 -14.66
C ASP A 476 0.81 1.47 -14.52
N LEU A 477 0.88 0.49 -13.62
CA LEU A 477 -0.22 -0.40 -13.31
C LEU A 477 -0.66 -0.11 -11.89
N ASN A 478 -1.91 0.28 -11.71
CA ASN A 478 -2.54 0.35 -10.40
C ASN A 478 -3.81 -0.49 -10.48
N GLN A 479 -3.88 -1.55 -9.69
CA GLN A 479 -4.93 -2.56 -9.76
C GLN A 479 -5.34 -3.04 -8.37
N VAL A 480 -6.64 -3.24 -8.17
CA VAL A 480 -7.17 -4.01 -7.04
C VAL A 480 -7.81 -5.27 -7.59
N VAL A 481 -7.53 -6.42 -6.97
CA VAL A 481 -8.24 -7.67 -7.22
C VAL A 481 -9.01 -8.01 -5.96
N LYS A 482 -10.32 -8.23 -6.08
CA LYS A 482 -11.17 -8.74 -5.01
C LYS A 482 -11.64 -10.13 -5.39
N SER A 483 -11.44 -11.09 -4.50
CA SER A 483 -11.85 -12.47 -4.70
C SER A 483 -12.94 -12.82 -3.69
N TYR A 484 -14.03 -13.46 -4.14
CA TYR A 484 -15.23 -13.69 -3.34
C TYR A 484 -16.09 -14.81 -3.95
N ASN A 485 -17.22 -15.14 -3.31
CA ASN A 485 -18.13 -16.21 -3.75
C ASN A 485 -17.45 -17.60 -3.87
N TYR A 486 -16.71 -17.99 -2.83
CA TYR A 486 -16.08 -19.31 -2.77
C TYR A 486 -17.14 -20.42 -2.72
N ARG A 487 -17.02 -21.37 -3.64
CA ARG A 487 -17.86 -22.56 -3.72
C ARG A 487 -16.96 -23.78 -3.79
N LYS A 488 -17.18 -24.75 -2.91
CA LYS A 488 -16.48 -26.03 -2.91
C LYS A 488 -17.28 -27.06 -3.72
N PHE A 489 -16.59 -27.88 -4.50
CA PHE A 489 -17.22 -28.95 -5.29
C PHE A 489 -16.65 -30.31 -4.88
N ASN A 490 -17.53 -31.30 -4.73
CA ASN A 490 -17.15 -32.66 -4.32
C ASN A 490 -16.74 -33.57 -5.49
N THR A 491 -16.87 -33.10 -6.74
CA THR A 491 -16.52 -33.87 -7.95
C THR A 491 -15.72 -33.01 -8.91
N GLU A 492 -14.73 -33.60 -9.58
CA GLU A 492 -13.99 -32.98 -10.69
C GLU A 492 -14.96 -32.25 -11.63
N VAL A 493 -14.65 -31.00 -12.02
CA VAL A 493 -15.44 -30.24 -13.00
C VAL A 493 -15.33 -30.98 -14.34
N LYS A 494 -16.26 -31.92 -14.61
CA LYS A 494 -16.13 -32.87 -15.74
C LYS A 494 -16.13 -32.20 -17.12
N ASP A 495 -16.69 -30.99 -17.25
CA ASP A 495 -16.90 -30.33 -18.55
C ASP A 495 -16.48 -28.85 -18.62
N ALA A 496 -15.69 -28.35 -17.67
CA ALA A 496 -15.41 -26.91 -17.49
C ALA A 496 -16.66 -26.00 -17.40
N LYS A 497 -17.86 -26.60 -17.30
CA LYS A 497 -19.10 -25.95 -16.91
C LYS A 497 -19.23 -26.09 -15.41
N VAL A 498 -19.08 -24.97 -14.70
CA VAL A 498 -19.59 -24.87 -13.33
C VAL A 498 -21.12 -24.85 -13.49
N ASN A 499 -21.77 -25.99 -13.27
CA ASN A 499 -23.22 -25.99 -13.13
C ASN A 499 -23.55 -25.12 -11.92
N GLU A 500 -24.46 -24.16 -12.07
CA GLU A 500 -25.03 -23.44 -10.94
C GLU A 500 -25.69 -24.48 -10.04
N VAL A 501 -25.08 -24.75 -8.89
CA VAL A 501 -25.79 -25.42 -7.80
C VAL A 501 -26.74 -24.36 -7.24
N GLU A 502 -28.03 -24.67 -7.24
CA GLU A 502 -29.07 -23.83 -6.62
C GLU A 502 -28.63 -23.42 -5.22
N ASN A 503 -28.82 -22.14 -4.90
CA ASN A 503 -28.57 -21.62 -3.56
C ASN A 503 -29.38 -22.42 -2.52
N PRO A 504 -28.82 -22.77 -1.36
CA PRO A 504 -29.65 -23.09 -0.20
C PRO A 504 -30.48 -21.87 0.25
#